data_AF-A0A941YL80-F1
#
_entry.id   AF-A0A941YL80-F1
#
_cell.length_a   1.000
_cell.length_b   1.000
_cell.length_c   1.000
_cell.angle_alpha   90.00
_cell.angle_beta   90.00
_cell.angle_gamma   90.00
#
_symmetry.space_group_name_H-M   'P 1'
#
loop_
_entity.id
_entity.type
_entity.pdbx_description
1 polymer ?
#
loop_
_entity_poly.entity_id
_entity_poly.type
_entity_poly.pdbx_seq_one_letter_code
_entity_poly.pdbx_strand_id
1 'polypeptide(L)'
;MAVHTAMAFVEHEMSNPAEDRPTRNEASGSFVDYPHAAQAENPFRKSLRRLGEMLSPAYHIRQMKEDMGAFKLAMANRQRLLHEGDHSDLEELFRGRLLGTFYISGPSNLVGIGLTSWLQVASGNPYFALFMPVICYLTTAVAYQAVWLHENRKLYGWLPGNLGTRFMAMERDLWPVHKASFRYALFFYFLLSVTQPIVIWLVDSFSHKVAQRVPFPVIMTLVEFLMISAPFVRNMSDFFEQYAPVIAERYRVICLEHQAKHEAV
;
A
#
# COMPACT_ATOMS: atom_id res chain seq x y z
N MET A 1 15.07 25.02 -4.54
CA MET A 1 16.38 24.50 -5.04
C MET A 1 16.61 23.00 -4.79
N ALA A 2 15.76 22.29 -4.03
CA ALA A 2 15.93 20.85 -3.76
C ALA A 2 15.12 19.90 -4.69
N VAL A 3 14.40 20.44 -5.69
CA VAL A 3 13.55 19.64 -6.60
C VAL A 3 14.28 19.25 -7.89
N HIS A 4 15.37 19.94 -8.25
CA HIS A 4 16.14 19.65 -9.47
C HIS A 4 17.18 18.53 -9.31
N THR A 5 17.59 18.19 -8.10
CA THR A 5 18.65 17.18 -7.87
C THR A 5 18.14 15.74 -7.93
N ALA A 6 16.83 15.51 -7.76
CA ALA A 6 16.25 14.17 -7.79
C ALA A 6 15.98 13.62 -9.20
N MET A 7 15.84 14.49 -10.22
CA MET A 7 15.61 14.03 -11.60
C MET A 7 16.91 13.70 -12.35
N ALA A 8 18.04 14.32 -11.98
CA ALA A 8 19.33 14.06 -12.61
C ALA A 8 19.90 12.65 -12.31
N PHE A 9 19.47 12.01 -11.22
CA PHE A 9 19.91 10.64 -10.89
C PHE A 9 19.13 9.56 -11.67
N VAL A 10 17.95 9.90 -12.20
CA VAL A 10 17.09 8.96 -12.94
C VAL A 10 17.47 8.90 -14.42
N GLU A 11 18.02 9.97 -14.99
CA GLU A 11 18.41 10.00 -16.42
C GLU A 11 19.77 9.34 -16.70
N HIS A 12 20.67 9.24 -15.72
CA HIS A 12 22.01 8.66 -15.95
C HIS A 12 22.02 7.12 -15.99
N GLU A 13 21.00 6.43 -15.47
CA GLU A 13 20.94 4.95 -15.43
C GLU A 13 20.18 4.32 -16.61
N MET A 14 19.58 5.11 -17.51
CA MET A 14 18.81 4.60 -18.65
C MET A 14 19.59 4.50 -19.98
N SER A 15 20.92 4.62 -19.95
CA SER A 15 21.77 4.66 -21.15
C SER A 15 22.69 3.44 -21.35
N ASN A 16 22.29 2.24 -20.92
CA ASN A 16 23.00 1.02 -21.30
C ASN A 16 22.08 0.04 -22.03
N PRO A 17 22.32 -0.24 -23.33
CA PRO A 17 21.53 -1.21 -24.08
C PRO A 17 22.01 -2.64 -23.81
N ALA A 18 21.02 -3.53 -23.73
CA ALA A 18 21.02 -4.98 -23.88
C ALA A 18 22.33 -5.70 -24.24
N GLU A 19 22.78 -6.57 -23.33
CA GLU A 19 23.51 -7.84 -23.47
C GLU A 19 23.42 -8.46 -22.06
N ASP A 20 22.95 -9.66 -21.75
CA ASP A 20 23.04 -10.95 -22.40
C ASP A 20 21.94 -11.85 -21.79
N ARG A 21 21.19 -12.60 -22.62
CA ARG A 21 20.29 -13.66 -22.11
C ARG A 21 21.09 -14.97 -22.04
N PRO A 22 21.09 -15.73 -20.93
CA PRO A 22 21.46 -17.13 -21.02
C PRO A 22 20.27 -17.92 -21.57
N THR A 23 20.45 -18.38 -22.80
CA THR A 23 19.71 -19.47 -23.41
C THR A 23 19.90 -20.76 -22.61
N ARG A 24 18.78 -21.45 -22.45
CA ARG A 24 18.61 -22.85 -22.05
C ARG A 24 19.65 -23.73 -22.75
N ASN A 25 20.47 -24.44 -21.97
CA ASN A 25 21.22 -25.60 -22.46
C ASN A 25 21.13 -26.75 -21.46
N GLU A 26 20.98 -27.92 -22.07
CA GLU A 26 20.72 -29.22 -21.50
C GLU A 26 21.92 -29.78 -20.73
N ALA A 27 21.59 -30.63 -19.76
CA ALA A 27 22.34 -31.81 -19.33
C ALA A 27 23.85 -31.87 -19.61
N SER A 28 24.65 -31.66 -18.56
CA SER A 28 25.86 -32.47 -18.33
C SER A 28 26.16 -32.48 -16.83
N GLY A 29 26.23 -33.68 -16.27
CA GLY A 29 26.46 -33.89 -14.85
C GLY A 29 27.78 -33.29 -14.40
N SER A 30 27.72 -32.45 -13.37
CA SER A 30 28.81 -32.30 -12.43
C SER A 30 28.22 -32.33 -11.03
N PHE A 31 28.71 -33.28 -10.24
CA PHE A 31 28.50 -33.38 -8.81
C PHE A 31 28.82 -32.01 -8.18
N VAL A 32 27.79 -31.35 -7.66
CA VAL A 32 27.97 -30.25 -6.70
C VAL A 32 27.30 -30.72 -5.42
N ASP A 33 28.14 -30.85 -4.39
CA ASP A 33 27.78 -31.22 -3.04
C ASP A 33 26.51 -30.50 -2.56
N TYR A 34 25.52 -31.28 -2.15
CA TYR A 34 24.39 -30.78 -1.37
C TYR A 34 24.93 -30.26 -0.03
N PRO A 35 24.81 -28.96 0.31
CA PRO A 35 24.93 -28.57 1.69
C PRO A 35 23.63 -28.99 2.38
N HIS A 36 23.76 -30.05 3.18
CA HIS A 36 23.17 -30.24 4.49
C HIS A 36 21.81 -29.60 4.76
N ALA A 37 20.82 -30.47 4.97
CA ALA A 37 19.73 -30.33 5.92
C ALA A 37 19.02 -28.96 5.93
N ALA A 38 17.81 -28.93 5.36
CA ALA A 38 16.79 -27.99 5.78
C ALA A 38 16.59 -28.11 7.31
N GLN A 39 17.39 -27.38 8.09
CA GLN A 39 17.14 -27.16 9.50
C GLN A 39 15.78 -26.48 9.55
N ALA A 40 14.79 -27.18 10.11
CA ALA A 40 13.51 -26.59 10.44
C ALA A 40 13.78 -25.33 11.28
N GLU A 41 13.67 -24.17 10.64
CA GLU A 41 14.02 -22.89 11.23
C GLU A 41 13.12 -22.71 12.46
N ASN A 42 13.74 -22.64 13.64
CA ASN A 42 13.04 -22.61 14.91
C ASN A 42 11.98 -21.48 14.87
N PRO A 43 10.68 -21.75 15.06
CA PRO A 43 9.61 -20.78 14.77
C PRO A 43 9.79 -19.48 15.54
N PHE A 44 10.40 -19.54 16.73
CA PHE A 44 10.76 -18.38 17.52
C PHE A 44 11.83 -17.49 16.86
N ARG A 45 12.87 -18.11 16.26
CA ARG A 45 13.94 -17.39 15.54
C ARG A 45 13.42 -16.78 14.24
N LYS A 46 12.51 -17.48 13.55
CA LYS A 46 11.79 -16.96 12.37
C LYS A 46 10.89 -15.77 12.73
N SER A 47 10.18 -15.82 13.85
CA SER A 47 9.37 -14.71 14.35
C SER A 47 10.22 -13.51 14.78
N LEU A 48 11.34 -13.72 15.47
CA LEU A 48 12.29 -12.65 15.84
C LEU A 48 12.95 -12.02 14.61
N ARG A 49 13.31 -12.81 13.61
CA ARG A 49 13.86 -12.30 12.35
C ARG A 49 12.84 -11.47 11.60
N ARG A 50 11.57 -11.91 11.53
CA ARG A 50 10.47 -11.10 10.98
C ARG A 50 10.24 -9.81 11.76
N LEU A 51 10.37 -9.84 13.08
CA LEU A 51 10.29 -8.63 13.92
C LEU A 51 11.46 -7.66 13.64
N GLY A 52 12.68 -8.18 13.50
CA GLY A 52 13.85 -7.38 13.14
C GLY A 52 13.77 -6.80 11.73
N GLU A 53 13.27 -7.58 10.77
CA GLU A 53 12.97 -7.11 9.40
C GLU A 53 11.84 -6.06 9.40
N MET A 54 10.82 -6.21 10.25
CA MET A 54 9.74 -5.23 10.44
C MET A 54 10.22 -3.91 11.07
N LEU A 55 11.36 -3.90 11.77
CA LEU A 55 11.93 -2.70 12.37
C LEU A 55 13.03 -2.06 11.51
N SER A 56 13.40 -2.64 10.37
CA SER A 56 14.46 -2.13 9.50
C SER A 56 13.93 -1.22 8.39
N PRO A 57 14.20 0.11 8.43
CA PRO A 57 13.73 1.04 7.40
C PRO A 57 14.26 0.70 6.00
N ALA A 58 15.49 0.19 5.90
CA ALA A 58 16.11 -0.19 4.64
C ALA A 58 15.38 -1.36 3.95
N TYR A 59 14.89 -2.32 4.73
CA TYR A 59 14.09 -3.44 4.22
C TYR A 59 12.76 -2.93 3.63
N HIS A 60 12.08 -2.01 4.33
CA HIS A 60 10.81 -1.43 3.89
C HIS A 60 10.94 -0.62 2.60
N ILE A 61 12.01 0.18 2.48
CA ILE A 61 12.28 0.94 1.26
C ILE A 61 12.52 0.00 0.06
N ARG A 62 13.25 -1.10 0.25
CA ARG A 62 13.47 -2.10 -0.80
C ARG A 62 12.14 -2.74 -1.23
N GLN A 63 11.32 -3.17 -0.27
CA GLN A 63 10.01 -3.76 -0.57
C GLN A 63 9.10 -2.78 -1.29
N MET A 64 9.02 -1.53 -0.84
CA MET A 64 8.24 -0.48 -1.51
C MET A 64 8.70 -0.27 -2.95
N LYS A 65 10.01 -0.33 -3.22
CA LYS A 65 10.56 -0.25 -4.58
C LYS A 65 10.12 -1.44 -5.44
N GLU A 66 10.17 -2.65 -4.91
CA GLU A 66 9.72 -3.87 -5.60
C GLU A 66 8.21 -3.82 -5.90
N ASP A 67 7.40 -3.44 -4.91
CA ASP A 67 5.95 -3.28 -5.05
C ASP A 67 5.58 -2.18 -6.05
N MET A 68 6.30 -1.05 -6.06
CA MET A 68 6.14 0.02 -7.05
C MET A 68 6.55 -0.43 -8.46
N GLY A 69 7.57 -1.28 -8.56
CA GLY A 69 7.99 -1.90 -9.81
C GLY A 69 6.89 -2.79 -10.39
N ALA A 70 6.32 -3.67 -9.56
CA ALA A 70 5.20 -4.53 -9.92
C ALA A 70 3.95 -3.72 -10.31
N PHE A 71 3.62 -2.66 -9.54
CA PHE A 71 2.56 -1.73 -9.89
C PHE A 71 2.78 -1.08 -11.27
N LYS A 72 3.98 -0.54 -11.52
CA LYS A 72 4.29 0.13 -12.79
C LYS A 72 4.15 -0.83 -13.97
N LEU A 73 4.59 -2.08 -13.81
CA LEU A 73 4.53 -3.11 -14.85
C LEU A 73 3.07 -3.53 -15.12
N ALA A 74 2.28 -3.78 -14.07
CA ALA A 74 0.85 -4.10 -14.18
C ALA A 74 0.05 -2.95 -14.84
N MET A 75 0.38 -1.70 -14.51
CA MET A 75 -0.29 -0.53 -15.10
C MET A 75 0.12 -0.27 -16.55
N ALA A 76 1.40 -0.45 -16.89
CA ALA A 76 1.88 -0.34 -18.26
C ALA A 76 1.22 -1.39 -19.18
N ASN A 77 1.02 -2.60 -18.67
CA ASN A 77 0.42 -3.71 -19.41
C ASN A 77 -1.10 -3.83 -19.22
N ARG A 78 -1.76 -2.87 -18.56
CA ARG A 78 -3.16 -3.00 -18.12
C ARG A 78 -4.15 -3.37 -19.23
N GLN A 79 -3.97 -2.85 -20.45
CA GLN A 79 -4.87 -3.15 -21.57
C GLN A 79 -4.61 -4.56 -22.08
N ARG A 80 -3.35 -4.96 -22.19
CA ARG A 80 -2.96 -6.32 -22.56
C ARG A 80 -3.47 -7.34 -21.55
N LEU A 81 -3.22 -7.11 -20.25
CA LEU A 81 -3.64 -8.02 -19.18
C LEU A 81 -5.16 -8.14 -19.05
N LEU A 82 -5.91 -7.08 -19.38
CA LEU A 82 -7.38 -7.13 -19.42
C LEU A 82 -7.94 -7.85 -20.65
N HIS A 83 -7.25 -7.81 -21.79
CA HIS A 83 -7.80 -8.26 -23.08
C HIS A 83 -7.15 -9.53 -23.67
N GLU A 84 -5.95 -9.88 -23.22
CA GLU A 84 -5.15 -10.99 -23.76
C GLU A 84 -4.56 -11.88 -22.65
N GLY A 85 -4.72 -11.47 -21.39
CA GLY A 85 -4.11 -12.14 -20.24
C GLY A 85 -4.85 -13.39 -19.81
N ASP A 86 -4.09 -14.37 -19.33
CA ASP A 86 -4.63 -15.55 -18.66
C ASP A 86 -5.11 -15.24 -17.22
N HIS A 87 -5.50 -16.26 -16.46
CA HIS A 87 -5.93 -16.04 -15.08
C HIS A 87 -4.83 -15.41 -14.23
N SER A 88 -3.58 -15.87 -14.37
CA SER A 88 -2.44 -15.38 -13.58
C SER A 88 -2.09 -13.93 -13.91
N ASP A 89 -2.25 -13.54 -15.18
CA ASP A 89 -2.11 -12.15 -15.63
C ASP A 89 -3.15 -11.21 -15.00
N LEU A 90 -4.38 -11.70 -14.80
CA LEU A 90 -5.44 -10.95 -14.10
C LEU A 90 -5.12 -10.82 -12.60
N GLU A 91 -4.56 -11.84 -11.95
CA GLU A 91 -4.11 -11.76 -10.56
C GLU A 91 -3.03 -10.69 -10.39
N GLU A 92 -2.01 -10.70 -11.26
CA GLU A 92 -0.93 -9.70 -11.24
C GLU A 92 -1.47 -8.29 -11.46
N LEU A 93 -2.42 -8.13 -12.38
CA LEU A 93 -3.08 -6.86 -12.63
C LEU A 93 -3.81 -6.33 -11.39
N PHE A 94 -4.64 -7.16 -10.75
CA PHE A 94 -5.40 -6.73 -9.56
C PHE A 94 -4.49 -6.49 -8.36
N ARG A 95 -3.44 -7.29 -8.18
CA ARG A 95 -2.40 -7.03 -7.16
C ARG A 95 -1.74 -5.68 -7.40
N GLY A 96 -1.31 -5.41 -8.63
CA GLY A 96 -0.75 -4.12 -9.02
C GLY A 96 -1.71 -2.97 -8.74
N ARG A 97 -2.99 -3.09 -9.12
CA ARG A 97 -4.01 -2.06 -8.86
C ARG A 97 -4.24 -1.80 -7.38
N LEU A 98 -4.31 -2.85 -6.55
CA LEU A 98 -4.47 -2.72 -5.10
C LEU A 98 -3.27 -1.97 -4.48
N LEU A 99 -2.05 -2.39 -4.82
CA LEU A 99 -0.82 -1.73 -4.37
C LEU A 99 -0.73 -0.28 -4.85
N GLY A 100 -1.02 -0.04 -6.13
CA GLY A 100 -1.05 1.30 -6.71
C GLY A 100 -2.03 2.23 -6.03
N THR A 101 -3.26 1.76 -5.84
CA THR A 101 -4.31 2.50 -5.14
C THR A 101 -3.86 2.82 -3.72
N PHE A 102 -3.26 1.86 -3.03
CA PHE A 102 -2.73 2.03 -1.68
C PHE A 102 -1.63 3.09 -1.60
N TYR A 103 -0.62 3.03 -2.47
CA TYR A 103 0.49 3.99 -2.47
C TYR A 103 0.07 5.40 -2.93
N ILE A 104 -0.84 5.52 -3.90
CA ILE A 104 -1.34 6.82 -4.39
C ILE A 104 -2.25 7.48 -3.35
N SER A 105 -3.07 6.69 -2.64
CA SER A 105 -3.96 7.21 -1.60
C SER A 105 -3.24 7.51 -0.29
N GLY A 106 -2.14 6.82 0.03
CA GLY A 106 -1.38 7.02 1.28
C GLY A 106 -1.01 8.48 1.61
N PRO A 107 -0.47 9.29 0.67
CA PRO A 107 -0.18 10.70 0.89
C PRO A 107 -1.38 11.56 1.31
N SER A 108 -2.61 11.14 1.05
CA SER A 108 -3.80 11.89 1.49
C SER A 108 -3.94 11.95 3.02
N ASN A 109 -3.26 11.08 3.76
CA ASN A 109 -3.10 11.18 5.21
C ASN A 109 -2.51 12.55 5.63
N LEU A 110 -1.63 13.14 4.82
CA LEU A 110 -1.07 14.48 5.07
C LEU A 110 -2.15 15.58 5.11
N VAL A 111 -3.25 15.40 4.37
CA VAL A 111 -4.40 16.31 4.43
C VAL A 111 -5.07 16.20 5.80
N GLY A 112 -5.24 14.99 6.34
CA GLY A 112 -5.77 14.78 7.68
C GLY A 112 -4.89 15.39 8.77
N ILE A 113 -3.57 15.24 8.64
CA ILE A 113 -2.59 15.85 9.56
C ILE A 113 -2.64 17.38 9.49
N GLY A 114 -2.70 17.94 8.28
CA GLY A 114 -2.83 19.39 8.08
C GLY A 114 -4.12 19.95 8.68
N LEU A 115 -5.25 19.28 8.43
CA LEU A 115 -6.56 19.68 8.95
C LEU A 115 -6.61 19.64 10.48
N THR A 116 -6.08 18.59 11.09
CA THR A 116 -6.06 18.44 12.55
C THR A 116 -5.09 19.40 13.23
N SER A 117 -3.93 19.66 12.62
CA SER A 117 -2.99 20.68 13.09
C SER A 117 -3.62 22.07 13.03
N TRP A 118 -4.32 22.39 11.95
CA TRP A 118 -5.04 23.65 11.81
C TRP A 118 -6.14 23.79 12.88
N LEU A 119 -6.95 22.75 13.10
CA LEU A 119 -7.98 22.74 14.15
C LEU A 119 -7.38 22.91 15.55
N GLN A 120 -6.25 22.28 15.83
CA GLN A 120 -5.53 22.48 17.10
C GLN A 120 -5.11 23.93 17.28
N VAL A 121 -4.48 24.54 16.26
CA VAL A 121 -4.01 25.93 16.33
C VAL A 121 -5.18 26.90 16.46
N ALA A 122 -6.24 26.70 15.68
CA ALA A 122 -7.42 27.57 15.68
C ALA A 122 -8.20 27.53 17.01
N SER A 123 -8.23 26.36 17.67
CA SER A 123 -8.94 26.17 18.93
C SER A 123 -8.09 26.45 20.18
N GLY A 124 -6.75 26.47 20.04
CA GLY A 124 -5.82 26.53 21.16
C GLY A 124 -5.81 25.27 22.04
N ASN A 125 -6.47 24.18 21.62
CA ASN A 125 -6.61 22.96 22.41
C ASN A 125 -5.71 21.83 21.86
N PRO A 126 -4.64 21.42 22.57
CA PRO A 126 -3.70 20.40 22.10
C PRO A 126 -4.33 19.00 21.97
N TYR A 127 -5.46 18.74 22.64
CA TYR A 127 -6.15 17.46 22.56
C TYR A 127 -6.85 17.20 21.23
N PHE A 128 -6.94 18.18 20.32
CA PHE A 128 -7.39 17.92 18.94
C PHE A 128 -6.50 16.92 18.20
N ALA A 129 -5.24 16.75 18.61
CA ALA A 129 -4.35 15.72 18.09
C ALA A 129 -4.91 14.30 18.26
N LEU A 130 -5.77 14.05 19.26
CA LEU A 130 -6.41 12.75 19.49
C LEU A 130 -7.37 12.34 18.37
N PHE A 131 -7.95 13.31 17.66
CA PHE A 131 -8.84 13.05 16.52
C PHE A 131 -8.08 12.85 15.20
N MET A 132 -6.77 13.13 15.18
CA MET A 132 -5.94 13.00 13.98
C MET A 132 -6.07 11.62 13.32
N PRO A 133 -5.91 10.48 14.03
CA PRO A 133 -5.96 9.17 13.37
C PRO A 133 -7.30 8.90 12.66
N VAL A 134 -8.41 9.38 13.22
CA VAL A 134 -9.75 9.19 12.64
C VAL A 134 -9.88 9.98 11.35
N ILE A 135 -9.47 11.25 11.35
CA ILE A 135 -9.53 12.13 10.18
C ILE A 135 -8.58 11.62 9.08
N CYS A 136 -7.40 11.17 9.46
CA CYS A 136 -6.41 10.55 8.57
C CYS A 136 -6.92 9.25 7.92
N TYR A 137 -7.57 8.39 8.70
CA TYR A 137 -8.21 7.17 8.18
C TYR A 137 -9.32 7.51 7.18
N LEU A 138 -10.21 8.45 7.51
CA LEU A 138 -11.32 8.85 6.64
C LEU A 138 -10.83 9.44 5.32
N THR A 139 -9.89 10.38 5.36
CA THR A 139 -9.31 10.99 4.16
C THR A 139 -8.63 9.95 3.27
N THR A 140 -7.86 9.04 3.87
CA THR A 140 -7.19 7.95 3.14
C THR A 140 -8.18 6.95 2.55
N ALA A 141 -9.23 6.57 3.29
CA ALA A 141 -10.25 5.66 2.82
C ALA A 141 -11.02 6.24 1.61
N VAL A 142 -11.40 7.53 1.69
CA VAL A 142 -12.06 8.23 0.57
C VAL A 142 -11.14 8.32 -0.64
N ALA A 143 -9.87 8.68 -0.45
CA ALA A 143 -8.90 8.73 -1.53
C ALA A 143 -8.70 7.35 -2.17
N TYR A 144 -8.64 6.28 -1.37
CA TYR A 144 -8.51 4.91 -1.85
C TYR A 144 -9.71 4.53 -2.73
N GLN A 145 -10.94 4.79 -2.28
CA GLN A 145 -12.15 4.52 -3.05
C GLN A 145 -12.17 5.29 -4.37
N ALA A 146 -11.79 6.57 -4.35
CA ALA A 146 -11.75 7.41 -5.54
C ALA A 146 -10.73 6.91 -6.58
N VAL A 147 -9.52 6.58 -6.15
CA VAL A 147 -8.46 6.04 -7.03
C VAL A 147 -8.87 4.67 -7.56
N TRP A 148 -9.39 3.79 -6.71
CA TRP A 148 -9.85 2.46 -7.13
C TRP A 148 -10.96 2.55 -8.18
N LEU A 149 -11.96 3.40 -7.95
CA LEU A 149 -13.05 3.63 -8.90
C LEU A 149 -12.52 4.18 -10.22
N HIS A 150 -11.57 5.13 -10.18
CA HIS A 150 -10.96 5.68 -11.38
C HIS A 150 -10.27 4.61 -12.22
N GLU A 151 -9.45 3.76 -11.59
CA GLU A 151 -8.69 2.72 -12.28
C GLU A 151 -9.56 1.56 -12.78
N ASN A 152 -10.66 1.24 -12.08
CA ASN A 152 -11.55 0.14 -12.42
C ASN A 152 -12.84 0.58 -13.12
N ARG A 153 -12.98 1.86 -13.50
CA ARG A 153 -14.21 2.41 -14.10
C ARG A 153 -14.71 1.63 -15.32
N LYS A 154 -13.78 1.14 -16.16
CA LYS A 154 -14.11 0.37 -17.37
C LYS A 154 -14.66 -1.00 -17.01
N LEU A 155 -14.02 -1.68 -16.06
CA LEU A 155 -14.43 -2.99 -15.55
C LEU A 155 -15.85 -2.91 -14.94
N TYR A 156 -16.10 -1.90 -14.11
CA TYR A 156 -17.44 -1.67 -13.55
C TYR A 156 -18.46 -1.24 -14.61
N GLY A 157 -18.01 -0.61 -15.71
CA GLY A 157 -18.84 -0.28 -16.85
C GLY A 157 -19.34 -1.50 -17.63
N TRP A 158 -18.59 -2.60 -17.61
CA TRP A 158 -18.97 -3.87 -18.26
C TRP A 158 -20.00 -4.68 -17.46
N LEU A 159 -20.19 -4.38 -16.18
CA LEU A 159 -21.20 -5.04 -15.37
C LEU A 159 -22.62 -4.66 -15.84
N PRO A 160 -23.51 -5.65 -16.03
CA PRO A 160 -24.92 -5.39 -16.29
C PRO A 160 -25.57 -4.78 -15.04
N GLY A 161 -26.41 -3.77 -15.22
CA GLY A 161 -27.18 -3.14 -14.13
C GLY A 161 -27.06 -1.62 -14.08
N ASN A 162 -27.63 -1.05 -13.00
CA ASN A 162 -27.65 0.39 -12.78
C ASN A 162 -26.43 0.85 -11.96
N LEU A 163 -26.32 2.17 -11.73
CA LEU A 163 -25.23 2.76 -10.93
C LEU A 163 -25.13 2.13 -9.52
N GLY A 164 -26.24 1.76 -8.91
CA GLY A 164 -26.27 1.11 -7.59
C GLY A 164 -25.62 -0.27 -7.61
N THR A 165 -25.87 -1.08 -8.64
CA THR A 165 -25.23 -2.40 -8.81
C THR A 165 -23.71 -2.25 -8.95
N ARG A 166 -23.25 -1.25 -9.70
CA ARG A 166 -21.83 -0.94 -9.89
C ARG A 166 -21.17 -0.44 -8.60
N PHE A 167 -21.87 0.41 -7.85
CA PHE A 167 -21.42 0.86 -6.53
C PHE A 167 -21.31 -0.30 -5.54
N MET A 168 -22.31 -1.19 -5.49
CA MET A 168 -22.25 -2.38 -4.63
C MET A 168 -21.13 -3.35 -5.03
N ALA A 169 -20.84 -3.47 -6.33
CA ALA A 169 -19.69 -4.26 -6.79
C ALA A 169 -18.37 -3.66 -6.31
N MET A 170 -18.22 -2.33 -6.41
CA MET A 170 -17.08 -1.60 -5.87
C MET A 170 -16.93 -1.81 -4.35
N GLU A 171 -17.99 -1.57 -3.58
CA GLU A 171 -17.98 -1.78 -2.13
C GLU A 171 -17.67 -3.23 -1.76
N ARG A 172 -18.16 -4.21 -2.52
CA ARG A 172 -17.85 -5.63 -2.29
C ARG A 172 -16.38 -5.98 -2.52
N ASP A 173 -15.70 -5.27 -3.41
CA ASP A 173 -14.26 -5.45 -3.66
C ASP A 173 -13.42 -4.70 -2.62
N LEU A 174 -13.90 -3.54 -2.17
CA LEU A 174 -13.18 -2.68 -1.24
C LEU A 174 -13.41 -3.03 0.23
N TRP A 175 -14.55 -3.62 0.58
CA TRP A 175 -14.91 -3.92 1.96
C TRP A 175 -13.88 -4.82 2.66
N PRO A 176 -13.33 -5.89 2.05
CA PRO A 176 -12.29 -6.69 2.68
C PRO A 176 -11.00 -5.91 2.92
N VAL A 177 -10.64 -4.99 2.01
CA VAL A 177 -9.51 -4.07 2.18
C VAL A 177 -9.76 -3.15 3.37
N HIS A 178 -10.91 -2.48 3.43
CA HIS A 178 -11.27 -1.61 4.54
C HIS A 178 -11.33 -2.36 5.87
N LYS A 179 -11.87 -3.58 5.89
CA LYS A 179 -11.93 -4.42 7.09
C LYS A 179 -10.55 -4.84 7.57
N ALA A 180 -9.65 -5.21 6.66
CA ALA A 180 -8.26 -5.51 6.99
C ALA A 180 -7.56 -4.26 7.55
N SER A 181 -7.64 -3.14 6.82
CA SER A 181 -7.08 -1.85 7.23
C SER A 181 -7.60 -1.39 8.59
N PHE A 182 -8.90 -1.51 8.84
CA PHE A 182 -9.51 -1.09 10.10
C PHE A 182 -8.99 -1.89 11.31
N ARG A 183 -8.74 -3.19 11.15
CA ARG A 183 -8.16 -4.01 12.22
C ARG A 183 -6.76 -3.53 12.62
N TYR A 184 -5.92 -3.26 11.63
CA TYR A 184 -4.60 -2.70 11.89
C TYR A 184 -4.70 -1.28 12.45
N ALA A 185 -5.58 -0.45 11.88
CA ALA A 185 -5.82 0.91 12.35
C ALA A 185 -6.29 0.95 13.80
N LEU A 186 -7.14 0.02 14.26
CA LEU A 186 -7.57 -0.07 15.66
C LEU A 186 -6.40 -0.32 16.62
N PHE A 187 -5.52 -1.27 16.27
CA PHE A 187 -4.33 -1.56 17.08
C PHE A 187 -3.43 -0.33 17.20
N PHE A 188 -3.18 0.34 16.08
CA PHE A 188 -2.36 1.54 16.02
C PHE A 188 -3.02 2.75 16.70
N TYR A 189 -4.34 2.88 16.56
CA TYR A 189 -5.14 3.89 17.26
C TYR A 189 -5.05 3.70 18.77
N PHE A 190 -5.11 2.47 19.27
CA PHE A 190 -4.93 2.19 20.69
C PHE A 190 -3.55 2.64 21.18
N LEU A 191 -2.49 2.31 20.45
CA LEU A 191 -1.12 2.73 20.79
C LEU A 191 -0.97 4.25 20.79
N LEU A 192 -1.51 4.93 19.76
CA LEU A 192 -1.49 6.40 19.66
C LEU A 192 -2.34 7.05 20.74
N SER A 193 -3.51 6.50 21.06
CA SER A 193 -4.42 7.03 22.08
C SER A 193 -3.85 6.97 23.49
N VAL A 194 -2.90 6.07 23.76
CA VAL A 194 -2.17 6.01 25.04
C VAL A 194 -0.96 6.95 25.02
N THR A 195 -0.20 6.96 23.93
CA THR A 195 1.06 7.74 23.85
C THR A 195 0.81 9.24 23.67
N GLN A 196 -0.20 9.65 22.89
CA GLN A 196 -0.50 11.06 22.62
C GLN A 196 -0.84 11.86 23.88
N PRO A 197 -1.76 11.43 24.77
CA PRO A 197 -2.04 12.15 26.01
C PRO A 197 -0.82 12.27 26.91
N ILE A 198 0.04 11.25 26.97
CA ILE A 198 1.26 11.27 27.79
C ILE A 198 2.22 12.33 27.27
N VAL A 199 2.45 12.39 25.96
CA VAL A 199 3.31 13.39 25.32
C VAL A 199 2.74 14.81 25.52
N ILE A 200 1.44 14.98 25.31
CA ILE A 200 0.77 16.27 25.54
C ILE A 200 0.91 16.68 27.01
N TRP A 201 0.60 15.79 27.95
CA TRP A 201 0.69 16.04 29.39
C TRP A 201 2.11 16.39 29.85
N LEU A 202 3.13 15.68 29.34
CA LEU A 202 4.53 15.99 29.64
C LEU A 202 4.89 17.41 29.22
N VAL A 203 4.60 17.79 27.97
CA VAL A 203 4.91 19.14 27.45
C VAL A 203 4.10 20.21 28.17
N ASP A 204 2.83 19.94 28.45
CA ASP A 204 1.94 20.84 29.19
C ASP A 204 2.45 21.11 30.62
N SER A 205 3.00 20.08 31.27
CA SER A 205 3.59 20.17 32.61
C SER A 205 4.84 21.05 32.67
N PHE A 206 5.59 21.21 31.56
CA PHE A 206 6.71 22.15 31.49
C PHE A 206 6.26 23.57 31.18
N SER A 207 5.35 23.75 30.21
CA SER A 207 4.80 25.06 29.87
C SER A 207 3.53 24.96 29.02
N HIS A 208 2.39 25.34 29.60
CA HIS A 208 1.10 25.39 28.91
C HIS A 208 1.13 26.25 27.62
N LYS A 209 1.85 27.38 27.66
CA LYS A 209 2.00 28.27 26.49
C LYS A 209 2.81 27.64 25.36
N VAL A 210 3.75 26.75 25.69
CA VAL A 210 4.52 25.99 24.71
C VAL A 210 3.64 24.90 24.12
N ALA A 211 2.92 24.13 24.94
CA ALA A 211 2.04 23.05 24.49
C ALA A 211 1.01 23.51 23.44
N GLN A 212 0.42 24.70 23.60
CA GLN A 212 -0.52 25.25 22.63
C GLN A 212 0.09 25.55 21.24
N ARG A 213 1.41 25.74 21.16
CA ARG A 213 2.12 26.09 19.91
C ARG A 213 2.84 24.90 19.27
N VAL A 214 2.97 23.78 19.97
CA VAL A 214 3.62 22.57 19.45
C VAL A 214 2.66 21.87 18.48
N PRO A 215 3.07 21.59 17.23
CA PRO A 215 2.26 20.84 16.28
C PRO A 215 2.31 19.35 16.62
N PHE A 216 1.62 18.95 17.69
CA PHE A 216 1.57 17.55 18.13
C PHE A 216 1.17 16.57 17.02
N PRO A 217 0.19 16.85 16.13
CA PRO A 217 -0.12 15.95 15.02
C PRO A 217 1.11 15.63 14.16
N VAL A 218 1.94 16.63 13.84
CA VAL A 218 3.16 16.43 13.03
C VAL A 218 4.21 15.60 13.77
N ILE A 219 4.41 15.84 15.06
CA ILE A 219 5.34 15.05 15.89
C ILE A 219 4.86 13.61 15.98
N MET A 220 3.56 13.41 16.17
CA MET A 220 2.97 12.09 16.27
C MET A 220 2.96 11.36 14.94
N THR A 221 2.88 12.06 13.80
CA THR A 221 3.10 11.48 12.47
C THR A 221 4.52 10.93 12.31
N LEU A 222 5.54 11.59 12.85
CA LEU A 222 6.92 11.06 12.79
C LEU A 222 7.04 9.76 13.58
N VAL A 223 6.40 9.69 14.75
CA VAL A 223 6.35 8.48 15.58
C VAL A 223 5.54 7.37 14.89
N GLU A 224 4.39 7.73 14.30
CA GLU A 224 3.55 6.84 13.50
C GLU A 224 4.31 6.29 12.30
N PHE A 225 5.00 7.14 11.54
CA PHE A 225 5.70 6.71 10.34
C PHE A 225 6.73 5.61 10.63
N LEU A 226 7.49 5.76 11.71
CA LEU A 226 8.54 4.83 12.11
C LEU A 226 8.00 3.54 12.74
N MET A 227 6.93 3.62 13.54
CA MET A 227 6.45 2.49 14.35
C MET A 227 5.24 1.77 13.75
N ILE A 228 4.52 2.43 12.84
CA ILE A 228 3.16 2.04 12.44
C ILE A 228 3.06 1.91 10.92
N SER A 229 3.45 2.93 10.16
CA SER A 229 3.22 2.94 8.71
C SER A 229 4.00 1.83 8.00
N ALA A 230 5.23 1.56 8.41
CA ALA A 230 6.05 0.51 7.80
C ALA A 230 5.49 -0.92 7.98
N PRO A 231 5.17 -1.41 9.21
CA PRO A 231 4.51 -2.70 9.36
C PRO A 231 3.11 -2.75 8.75
N PHE A 232 2.39 -1.62 8.69
CA PHE A 232 1.09 -1.53 8.03
C PHE A 232 1.19 -1.75 6.52
N VAL A 233 2.14 -1.08 5.84
CA VAL A 233 2.40 -1.26 4.40
C VAL A 233 2.69 -2.74 4.09
N ARG A 234 3.52 -3.39 4.91
CA ARG A 234 3.82 -4.81 4.74
C ARG A 234 2.58 -5.70 4.87
N ASN A 235 1.82 -5.53 5.96
CA ASN A 235 0.62 -6.34 6.19
C ASN A 235 -0.42 -6.17 5.08
N MET A 236 -0.53 -4.96 4.52
CA MET A 236 -1.41 -4.70 3.38
C MET A 236 -0.87 -5.31 2.08
N SER A 237 0.44 -5.28 1.84
CA SER A 237 1.05 -5.94 0.69
C SER A 237 0.82 -7.45 0.71
N ASP A 238 1.07 -8.11 1.85
CA ASP A 238 0.79 -9.54 2.07
C ASP A 238 -0.71 -9.86 1.88
N PHE A 239 -1.60 -8.96 2.34
CA PHE A 239 -3.04 -9.11 2.14
C PHE A 239 -3.43 -8.98 0.65
N PHE A 240 -2.84 -8.03 -0.08
CA PHE A 240 -3.14 -7.84 -1.50
C PHE A 240 -2.68 -9.01 -2.35
N GLU A 241 -1.55 -9.64 -2.02
CA GLU A 241 -1.12 -10.88 -2.66
C GLU A 241 -2.15 -12.00 -2.51
N GLN A 242 -2.75 -12.13 -1.33
CA GLN A 242 -3.76 -13.16 -1.06
C GLN A 242 -5.14 -12.81 -1.64
N TYR A 243 -5.46 -11.52 -1.72
CA TYR A 243 -6.79 -11.06 -2.10
C TYR A 243 -6.94 -10.78 -3.61
N ALA A 244 -5.85 -10.46 -4.31
CA ALA A 244 -5.88 -10.24 -5.75
C ALA A 244 -6.44 -11.43 -6.56
N PRO A 245 -6.11 -12.71 -6.24
CA PRO A 245 -6.72 -13.87 -6.91
C PRO A 245 -8.23 -13.95 -6.74
N VAL A 246 -8.74 -13.53 -5.57
CA VAL A 246 -10.18 -13.52 -5.29
C VAL A 246 -10.91 -12.51 -6.16
N ILE A 247 -10.29 -11.36 -6.44
CA ILE A 247 -10.85 -10.35 -7.35
C ILE A 247 -10.72 -10.84 -8.81
N ALA A 248 -9.57 -11.38 -9.19
CA ALA A 248 -9.32 -11.90 -10.53
C ALA A 248 -10.35 -12.94 -10.96
N GLU A 249 -10.57 -13.97 -10.15
CA GLU A 249 -11.54 -15.03 -10.44
C GLU A 249 -12.97 -14.47 -10.57
N ARG A 250 -13.31 -13.46 -9.77
CA ARG A 250 -14.64 -12.83 -9.76
C ARG A 250 -14.96 -12.07 -11.06
N TYR A 251 -13.94 -11.52 -11.71
CA TYR A 251 -14.07 -10.74 -12.94
C TYR A 251 -13.63 -11.51 -14.20
N ARG A 252 -13.09 -12.72 -14.05
CA ARG A 252 -12.61 -13.56 -15.14
C ARG A 252 -13.64 -13.72 -16.26
N VAL A 253 -14.86 -14.14 -15.93
CA VAL A 253 -15.92 -14.38 -16.93
C VAL A 253 -16.27 -13.11 -17.69
N ILE A 254 -16.36 -11.97 -16.98
CA ILE A 254 -16.69 -10.67 -17.58
C ILE A 254 -15.58 -10.22 -18.52
N CYS A 255 -14.32 -10.42 -18.14
CA CYS A 255 -13.17 -10.14 -19.01
C CYS A 255 -13.20 -11.02 -20.26
N LEU A 256 -13.38 -12.34 -20.11
CA LEU A 256 -13.42 -13.30 -21.24
C LEU A 256 -14.57 -13.01 -22.22
N GLU A 257 -15.77 -12.70 -21.71
CA GLU A 257 -16.91 -12.33 -22.56
C GLU A 257 -16.66 -11.05 -23.37
N HIS A 258 -15.93 -10.09 -22.79
CA HIS A 258 -15.58 -8.85 -23.50
C HIS A 258 -14.44 -9.04 -24.50
N GLN A 259 -13.51 -9.95 -24.23
CA GLN A 259 -12.45 -10.35 -25.16
C GLN A 259 -13.03 -10.99 -26.42
N ALA A 260 -13.92 -11.97 -26.27
CA ALA A 260 -14.58 -12.64 -27.39
C ALA A 260 -15.37 -11.68 -28.30
N LYS A 261 -15.94 -10.61 -27.74
CA LYS A 261 -16.62 -9.56 -28.53
C LYS A 261 -15.66 -8.69 -29.33
N HIS A 262 -14.44 -8.48 -28.85
CA HIS A 262 -13.43 -7.69 -29.55
C HIS A 262 -12.74 -8.47 -30.67
N GLU A 263 -12.58 -9.79 -30.53
CA GLU A 263 -12.04 -10.67 -31.58
C GLU A 263 -13.02 -10.92 -32.74
N ALA A 264 -14.33 -10.71 -32.51
CA ALA A 264 -15.38 -10.92 -33.50
C ALA A 264 -15.64 -9.71 -34.44
N VAL A 265 -14.92 -8.59 -34.24
CA VAL A 265 -15.03 -7.34 -35.01
C VAL A 265 -13.78 -7.14 -35.86
#